data_AF-A0A3M1LM01-F1
#
_entry.id   AF-A0A3M1LM01-F1
#
_cell.length_a   1.000
_cell.length_b   1.000
_cell.length_c   1.000
_cell.angle_alpha   90.00
_cell.angle_beta   90.00
_cell.angle_gamma   90.00
#
_symmetry.space_group_name_H-M   'P 1'
#
loop_
_entity.id
_entity.type
_entity.pdbx_description
1 polymer ?
#
loop_
_entity_poly.entity_id
_entity_poly.type
_entity_poly.pdbx_seq_one_letter_code
_entity_poly.pdbx_strand_id
1 'polypeptide(L)' 'VLKCSVFVSDMNLYGRINAVYAEFFGEENAPARELVQVAALPKFVNVEISAIAALPA' A
#
# COMPACT_ATOMS: atom_id res chain seq x y z
N VAL A 1 6.93 9.54 -3.82
CA VAL A 1 6.75 8.84 -2.52
C VAL A 1 7.95 7.92 -2.35
N LEU A 2 8.51 7.80 -1.14
CA LEU A 2 9.72 7.01 -0.89
C LEU A 2 9.41 5.58 -0.43
N LYS A 3 8.45 5.43 0.49
CA LYS A 3 8.08 4.14 1.08
C LYS A 3 6.60 4.06 1.38
N CYS A 4 6.00 2.90 1.19
CA CYS A 4 4.65 2.57 1.63
C CYS A 4 4.63 1.31 2.51
N SER A 5 3.95 1.39 3.65
CA SER A 5 3.57 0.23 4.46
C SER A 5 2.08 -0.05 4.20
N VAL A 6 1.78 -1.21 3.62
CA VAL A 6 0.41 -1.61 3.26
C VAL A 6 -0.09 -2.65 4.25
N PHE A 7 -1.18 -2.34 4.94
CA PHE A 7 -1.83 -3.23 5.89
C PHE A 7 -3.14 -3.72 5.28
N VAL A 8 -3.34 -5.04 5.23
CA VAL A 8 -4.56 -5.65 4.67
C VAL A 8 -5.27 -6.50 5.71
N SER A 9 -6.60 -6.58 5.64
CA SER A 9 -7.39 -7.48 6.49
C SER A 9 -7.38 -8.93 5.99
N ASP A 10 -7.21 -9.12 4.68
CA ASP A 10 -7.24 -10.43 4.01
C ASP A 10 -6.24 -10.48 2.84
N MET A 11 -5.28 -11.41 2.90
CA MET A 11 -4.26 -11.61 1.86
C MET A 11 -4.87 -12.08 0.52
N ASN A 12 -6.07 -12.67 0.51
CA ASN A 12 -6.76 -13.02 -0.74
C ASN A 12 -7.10 -11.79 -1.59
N LEU A 13 -7.12 -10.59 -1.00
CA LEU A 13 -7.34 -9.33 -1.71
C LEU A 13 -6.07 -8.78 -2.38
N TYR A 14 -4.90 -9.40 -2.15
CA TYR A 14 -3.60 -8.91 -2.62
C TYR A 14 -3.60 -8.54 -4.10
N GLY A 15 -4.09 -9.44 -4.97
CA GLY A 15 -4.10 -9.20 -6.42
C GLY A 15 -4.92 -7.96 -6.81
N ARG A 16 -6.10 -7.78 -6.19
CA ARG A 16 -6.99 -6.63 -6.44
C ARG A 16 -6.37 -5.33 -5.95
N ILE A 17 -5.79 -5.35 -4.75
CA ILE A 17 -5.13 -4.19 -4.16
C ILE A 17 -3.91 -3.80 -5.01
N ASN A 18 -3.12 -4.78 -5.44
CA ASN A 18 -1.91 -4.52 -6.23
C ASN A 18 -2.23 -3.95 -7.61
N ALA A 19 -3.30 -4.40 -8.26
CA ALA A 19 -3.75 -3.85 -9.54
C ALA A 19 -4.06 -2.35 -9.41
N VAL A 20 -4.89 -1.98 -8.43
CA VAL A 20 -5.23 -0.56 -8.19
C VAL A 20 -4.01 0.24 -7.75
N TYR A 21 -3.16 -0.30 -6.87
CA TYR A 21 -1.95 0.37 -6.40
C TYR A 21 -0.99 0.71 -7.55
N ALA A 22 -0.83 -0.18 -8.53
CA ALA A 22 0.03 0.01 -9.70
C ALA A 22 -0.45 1.14 -10.63
N GLU A 23 -1.74 1.50 -10.58
CA GLU A 23 -2.27 2.64 -11.35
C GLU A 23 -1.75 3.99 -10.81
N PHE A 24 -1.32 4.06 -9.54
CA PHE A 24 -0.81 5.29 -8.91
C PHE A 24 0.72 5.45 -9.03
N PHE A 25 1.46 4.34 -9.10
CA PHE A 25 2.92 4.36 -9.10
C PHE A 25 3.46 3.67 -10.36
N GLY A 26 3.98 4.45 -11.31
CA GLY A 26 4.73 3.91 -12.45
C GLY A 26 6.04 3.27 -12.03
N GLU A 27 6.56 2.33 -12.83
CA GLU A 27 7.77 1.53 -12.49
C GLU A 27 8.98 2.39 -12.10
N GLU A 28 9.23 3.50 -12.81
CA GLU A 28 10.38 4.38 -12.56
C GLU A 28 10.31 5.07 -11.18
N ASN A 29 9.11 5.24 -10.63
CA ASN A 29 8.87 5.98 -9.38
C ASN A 29 8.20 5.10 -8.30
N ALA A 30 8.27 3.78 -8.44
CA ALA A 30 7.66 2.86 -7.51
C ALA A 30 8.35 2.97 -6.13
N PRO A 31 7.61 3.24 -5.04
CA PRO A 31 8.21 3.35 -3.71
C PRO A 31 8.64 1.98 -3.18
N ALA A 32 9.59 1.98 -2.24
CA ALA A 32 9.85 0.79 -1.43
C ALA A 32 8.56 0.36 -0.72
N ARG A 33 8.25 -0.94 -0.71
CA ARG A 33 6.97 -1.43 -0.20
C ARG A 33 7.10 -2.68 0.65
N GLU A 34 6.34 -2.71 1.72
CA GLU A 34 5.96 -3.92 2.45
C GLU A 34 4.44 -4.04 2.49
N LEU A 35 3.95 -5.28 2.46
CA LEU A 35 2.54 -5.59 2.63
C LEU A 35 2.41 -6.71 3.65
N VAL A 36 1.58 -6.51 4.67
CA VAL A 36 1.32 -7.50 5.71
C VAL A 36 -0.17 -7.61 5.98
N GLN A 37 -0.63 -8.83 6.26
CA GLN A 37 -1.97 -9.04 6.80
C GLN A 37 -1.96 -8.79 8.30
N VAL A 38 -2.94 -8.03 8.80
CA VAL A 38 -3.13 -7.73 10.22
C VAL A 38 -4.49 -8.24 10.70
N ALA A 39 -4.64 -8.41 12.02
CA ALA A 39 -5.85 -8.98 12.60
C ALA A 39 -7.11 -8.11 12.39
N ALA A 40 -6.95 -6.78 12.44
CA ALA A 40 -8.03 -5.83 12.19
C ALA A 40 -7.46 -4.46 11.82
N LEU A 41 -8.25 -3.67 11.08
CA LEU A 41 -7.99 -2.27 10.75
C LEU A 41 -9.10 -1.39 11.35
N PRO A 42 -8.83 -0.09 11.63
CA PRO A 42 -9.85 0.86 12.07
C PRO A 42 -11.07 0.85 11.14
N LYS A 43 -12.27 0.89 11.73
CA LYS A 43 -13.56 0.79 11.02
C LYS A 43 -13.75 -0.49 10.19
N PHE A 44 -12.96 -1.53 10.45
CA PHE A 44 -13.02 -2.82 9.73
C PHE A 44 -12.86 -2.69 8.21
N VAL A 45 -12.03 -1.75 7.76
CA VAL A 45 -11.71 -1.59 6.34
C VAL A 45 -10.81 -2.74 5.83
N ASN A 46 -10.71 -2.86 4.50
CA ASN A 46 -9.95 -3.94 3.87
C ASN A 46 -8.46 -3.63 3.69
N VAL A 47 -8.10 -2.35 3.61
CA VAL A 47 -6.74 -1.89 3.35
C VAL A 47 -6.50 -0.54 4.01
N GLU A 48 -5.31 -0.35 4.57
CA GLU A 48 -4.78 0.92 5.05
C GLU A 48 -3.34 1.09 4.56
N ILE A 49 -2.96 2.29 4.12
CA ILE A 49 -1.62 2.56 3.60
C ILE A 49 -1.02 3.75 4.32
N SER A 50 0.13 3.54 4.96
CA SER A 50 1.00 4.59 5.48
C SER A 50 2.12 4.88 4.49
N ALA A 51 2.51 6.13 4.31
CA ALA A 51 3.51 6.53 3.33
C ALA A 51 4.52 7.55 3.90
N ILE A 52 5.78 7.40 3.48
CA ILE A 52 6.84 8.38 3.68
C ILE A 52 7.14 9.03 2.33
N ALA A 53 7.17 10.36 2.29
CA ALA A 53 7.47 11.14 1.09
C ALA A 53 8.45 12.28 1.40
N ALA A 54 9.12 12.78 0.36
CA ALA A 54 9.97 13.96 0.43
C ALA A 54 9.43 15.04 -0.51
N LEU A 55 9.75 16.30 -0.22
CA LEU A 55 9.47 17.41 -1.15
C LEU A 55 10.32 17.25 -2.42
N PRO A 56 9.80 17.68 -3.58
CA PRO A 56 10.63 17.84 -4.77
C PRO A 56 11.79 18.80 -4.49
N ALA A 57 12.92 18.58 -5.16
CA ALA A 57 14.05 19.51 -5.15
C ALA A 57 13.72 20.80 -5.93
#